data_AF-A0A969DU63-F1
#
_entry.id   AF-A0A969DU63-F1
#
_cell.length_a   1.000
_cell.length_b   1.000
_cell.length_c   1.000
_cell.angle_alpha   90.00
_cell.angle_beta   90.00
_cell.angle_gamma   90.00
#
_symmetry.space_group_name_H-M   'P 1'
#
loop_
_entity.id
_entity.type
_entity.pdbx_description
1 polymer ?
#
loop_
_entity_poly.entity_id
_entity_poly.type
_entity_poly.pdbx_seq_one_letter_code
_entity_poly.pdbx_strand_id
1 'polypeptide(L)'
;MPKVLIRSYGKYSTWDRESRHLPKLEELTYTVKAEVGVEFGMIVEFAQAKGRIIDYTIEHPPFVNSAGQAEPPFEGSVQIRKNPYEFFLGDTIWEPIDDKRGPWTMIVAMDGKVLASKTILLT
;
A
#
# COMPACT_ATOMS: atom_id res chain seq x y z
N MET A 1 19.98 -5.84 -11.91
CA MET A 1 18.55 -5.88 -11.57
C MET A 1 18.35 -5.10 -10.28
N PRO A 2 17.26 -4.35 -10.11
CA PRO A 2 16.99 -3.66 -8.86
C PRO A 2 16.88 -4.68 -7.72
N LYS A 3 17.41 -4.34 -6.55
CA LYS A 3 17.18 -5.12 -5.33
C LYS A 3 15.91 -4.59 -4.68
N VAL A 4 14.98 -5.48 -4.40
CA VAL A 4 13.66 -5.14 -3.84
C VAL A 4 13.45 -5.95 -2.57
N LEU A 5 13.03 -5.29 -1.50
CA LEU A 5 12.81 -5.92 -0.20
C LEU A 5 11.57 -5.34 0.45
N ILE A 6 10.64 -6.20 0.87
CA ILE A 6 9.54 -5.79 1.76
C ILE A 6 10.14 -5.66 3.16
N ARG A 7 10.22 -4.42 3.67
CA ARG A 7 10.78 -4.09 4.98
C ARG A 7 9.80 -4.45 6.10
N SER A 8 8.52 -4.18 5.89
CA SER A 8 7.45 -4.43 6.85
C SER A 8 6.09 -4.45 6.15
N TYR A 9 5.08 -5.00 6.83
CA TYR A 9 3.67 -4.98 6.43
C TYR A 9 2.77 -5.14 7.65
N GLY A 10 1.52 -4.72 7.57
CA GLY A 10 0.54 -4.83 8.66
C GLY A 10 -0.06 -3.48 9.01
N LYS A 11 -0.23 -3.20 10.31
CA LYS A 11 -0.81 -1.96 10.83
C LYS A 11 0.27 -0.89 11.01
N TYR A 12 -0.03 0.33 10.61
CA TYR A 12 0.87 1.47 10.69
C TYR A 12 0.25 2.63 11.48
N SER A 13 1.12 3.50 12.00
CA SER A 13 0.74 4.75 12.62
C SER A 13 0.17 5.70 11.58
N THR A 14 -0.83 6.50 11.95
CA THR A 14 -1.41 7.53 11.07
C THR A 14 -0.33 8.42 10.45
N TRP A 15 -0.38 8.56 9.13
CA TRP A 15 0.53 9.38 8.34
C TRP A 15 0.21 10.85 8.54
N ASP A 16 1.16 11.54 9.16
CA ASP A 16 1.13 12.99 9.27
C ASP A 16 1.50 13.60 7.92
N ARG A 17 0.53 14.25 7.26
CA ARG A 17 0.69 14.91 5.96
C ARG A 17 1.74 16.03 5.98
N GLU A 18 2.06 16.59 7.14
CA GLU A 18 3.11 17.61 7.29
C GLU A 18 4.51 16.97 7.47
N SER A 19 4.54 15.68 7.81
CA SER A 19 5.77 14.93 8.04
C SER A 19 6.36 14.38 6.74
N ARG A 20 7.68 14.51 6.60
CA ARG A 20 8.45 13.87 5.53
C ARG A 20 8.77 12.40 5.83
N HIS A 21 8.35 11.89 6.98
CA HIS A 21 8.65 10.54 7.42
C HIS A 21 7.58 9.57 6.95
N LEU A 22 8.01 8.35 6.60
CA LEU A 22 7.10 7.23 6.36
C LEU A 22 6.37 6.87 7.67
N PRO A 23 5.14 6.33 7.57
CA PRO A 23 4.44 5.84 8.75
C PRO A 23 5.22 4.70 9.42
N LYS A 24 5.08 4.58 10.74
CA LYS A 24 5.79 3.59 11.56
C LYS A 24 4.96 2.32 11.67
N LEU A 25 5.60 1.15 11.58
CA LEU A 25 4.93 -0.11 11.83
C LEU A 25 4.50 -0.17 13.30
N GLU A 26 3.21 -0.37 13.55
CA GLU A 26 2.66 -0.63 14.88
C GLU A 26 2.55 -2.12 15.15
N GLU A 27 2.11 -2.89 14.14
CA GLU A 27 1.90 -4.33 14.25
C GLU A 27 2.25 -5.05 12.96
N LEU A 28 3.15 -6.03 13.04
CA LEU A 28 3.48 -6.92 11.92
C LEU A 28 2.42 -8.03 11.84
N THR A 29 1.44 -7.86 10.96
CA THR A 29 0.27 -8.77 10.88
C THR A 29 -0.25 -8.90 9.46
N TYR A 30 -0.96 -10.01 9.19
CA TYR A 30 -1.75 -10.22 7.98
C TYR A 30 -3.21 -9.81 8.15
N THR A 31 -3.62 -9.48 9.37
CA THR A 31 -5.00 -9.18 9.73
C THR A 31 -5.06 -7.89 10.52
N VAL A 32 -5.83 -6.92 10.05
CA VAL A 32 -6.03 -5.62 10.70
C VAL A 32 -7.51 -5.44 10.98
N LYS A 33 -7.86 -4.95 12.17
CA LYS A 33 -9.25 -4.65 12.50
C LYS A 33 -9.72 -3.43 11.71
N ALA A 34 -10.88 -3.54 11.07
CA ALA A 34 -11.45 -2.46 10.29
C ALA A 34 -12.05 -1.38 11.21
N GLU A 35 -11.22 -0.40 11.53
CA GLU A 35 -11.59 0.79 12.32
C GLU A 35 -11.18 2.04 11.54
N VAL A 36 -12.08 3.01 11.41
CA VAL A 36 -11.81 4.27 10.69
C VAL A 36 -10.55 4.95 11.23
N GLY A 37 -9.68 5.38 10.32
CA GLY A 37 -8.42 6.05 10.65
C GLY A 37 -7.24 5.11 10.90
N VAL A 38 -7.45 3.80 10.99
CA VAL A 38 -6.34 2.84 11.03
C VAL A 38 -5.64 2.79 9.69
N GLU A 39 -4.31 2.87 9.69
CA GLU A 39 -3.51 2.67 8.48
C GLU A 39 -2.98 1.25 8.39
N PHE A 40 -2.96 0.73 7.17
CA PHE A 40 -2.42 -0.59 6.87
C PHE A 40 -1.69 -0.56 5.53
N GLY A 41 -0.73 -1.46 5.34
CA GLY A 41 0.02 -1.49 4.09
C GLY A 41 1.31 -2.29 4.17
N MET A 42 2.28 -1.88 3.38
CA MET A 42 3.65 -2.38 3.40
C MET A 42 4.67 -1.28 3.07
N ILE A 43 5.88 -1.41 3.61
CA ILE A 43 7.03 -0.62 3.18
C ILE A 43 7.91 -1.49 2.30
N VAL A 44 8.18 -1.02 1.08
CA VAL A 44 9.07 -1.66 0.11
C VAL A 44 10.30 -0.79 -0.09
N GLU A 45 11.48 -1.38 0.05
CA GLU A 45 12.75 -0.74 -0.26
C GLU A 45 13.24 -1.18 -1.64
N PHE A 46 13.71 -0.19 -2.41
CA PHE A 46 14.40 -0.37 -3.67
C PHE A 46 15.84 0.11 -3.57
N ALA A 47 16.77 -0.72 -4.03
CA ALA A 47 18.16 -0.34 -4.24
C ALA A 47 18.57 -0.64 -5.69
N GLN A 48 19.55 0.13 -6.20
CA GLN A 48 20.01 0.05 -7.59
C GLN A 48 18.87 0.30 -8.61
N ALA A 49 17.92 1.18 -8.28
CA ALA A 49 16.73 1.45 -9.07
C ALA A 49 16.48 2.95 -9.36
N LYS A 50 17.34 3.87 -8.89
CA LYS A 50 17.28 5.30 -9.21
C LYS A 50 17.04 5.57 -10.70
N GLY A 51 16.09 6.46 -11.00
CA GLY A 51 15.67 6.86 -12.34
C GLY A 51 14.57 5.98 -12.94
N ARG A 52 14.33 4.79 -12.38
CA ARG A 52 13.29 3.85 -12.82
C ARG A 52 11.92 4.27 -12.29
N ILE A 53 10.88 3.80 -12.95
CA ILE A 53 9.48 3.97 -12.53
C ILE A 53 9.03 2.65 -11.89
N ILE A 54 8.33 2.75 -10.77
CA ILE A 54 7.53 1.66 -10.21
C ILE A 54 6.07 1.93 -10.51
N ASP A 55 5.32 0.88 -10.81
CA ASP A 55 3.87 0.90 -10.89
C ASP A 55 3.34 0.23 -9.63
N TYR A 56 2.26 0.76 -9.05
CA TYR A 56 1.58 0.15 -7.92
C TYR A 56 0.10 -0.07 -8.23
N THR A 57 -0.44 -1.13 -7.63
CA THR A 57 -1.87 -1.45 -7.64
C THR A 57 -2.28 -1.84 -6.23
N ILE A 58 -3.44 -1.36 -5.78
CA ILE A 58 -4.11 -1.81 -4.56
C ILE A 58 -5.44 -2.43 -4.97
N GLU A 59 -5.48 -3.75 -5.00
CA GLU A 59 -6.72 -4.51 -5.12
C GLU A 59 -7.45 -4.46 -3.78
N HIS A 60 -8.77 -4.27 -3.82
CA HIS A 60 -9.59 -4.16 -2.62
C HIS A 60 -10.89 -4.95 -2.78
N PRO A 61 -11.64 -5.21 -1.70
CA PRO A 61 -12.99 -5.75 -1.78
C PRO A 61 -13.87 -4.87 -2.68
N PRO A 62 -14.81 -5.46 -3.44
CA PRO A 62 -15.66 -4.67 -4.32
C PRO A 62 -16.56 -3.74 -3.49
N PHE A 63 -16.47 -2.44 -3.76
CA PHE A 63 -17.40 -1.44 -3.25
C PHE A 63 -17.84 -0.50 -4.38
N VAL A 64 -18.87 0.31 -4.10
CA VAL A 64 -19.38 1.29 -5.06
C VAL A 64 -18.94 2.70 -4.68
N ASN A 65 -18.58 3.48 -5.69
CA ASN A 65 -18.28 4.89 -5.52
C ASN A 65 -19.57 5.72 -5.31
N SER A 66 -19.43 7.03 -5.15
CA SER A 66 -20.56 7.94 -4.93
C SER A 66 -21.57 8.00 -6.09
N ALA A 67 -21.17 7.56 -7.29
CA ALA A 67 -22.04 7.43 -8.46
C ALA A 67 -22.72 6.05 -8.55
N GLY A 68 -22.50 5.15 -7.58
CA GLY A 68 -23.05 3.80 -7.56
C GLY A 68 -22.34 2.82 -8.52
N GLN A 69 -21.17 3.19 -9.03
CA GLN A 69 -20.37 2.35 -9.93
C GLN A 69 -19.34 1.56 -9.13
N ALA A 70 -18.99 0.35 -9.57
CA ALA A 70 -17.91 -0.42 -8.96
C ALA A 70 -16.60 0.38 -9.02
N GLU A 71 -15.95 0.55 -7.87
CA GLU A 71 -14.64 1.22 -7.81
C GLU A 71 -13.55 0.28 -8.34
N PRO A 72 -12.74 0.69 -9.33
CA PRO A 72 -11.60 -0.08 -9.78
C PRO A 72 -10.46 -0.07 -8.75
N PRO A 73 -9.48 -0.98 -8.87
CA PRO A 73 -8.28 -0.96 -8.06
C PRO A 73 -7.57 0.41 -8.10
N PHE A 74 -6.87 0.75 -7.01
CA PHE A 74 -6.12 1.99 -6.98
C PHE A 74 -4.75 1.81 -7.63
N GLU A 75 -4.49 2.58 -8.68
CA GLU A 75 -3.28 2.46 -9.49
C GLU A 75 -2.49 3.77 -9.53
N GLY A 76 -1.18 3.65 -9.74
CA GLY A 76 -0.33 4.80 -10.03
C GLY A 76 1.13 4.42 -10.28
N SER A 77 1.92 5.43 -10.62
CA SER A 77 3.34 5.25 -10.94
C SER A 77 4.20 6.28 -10.22
N VAL A 78 5.37 5.85 -9.72
CA VAL A 78 6.32 6.70 -8.99
C VAL A 78 7.72 6.54 -9.54
N GLN A 79 8.40 7.65 -9.83
CA GLN A 79 9.81 7.61 -10.20
C GLN A 79 10.71 7.52 -8.95
N ILE A 80 11.61 6.54 -8.93
CA ILE A 80 12.60 6.37 -7.86
C ILE A 80 13.67 7.45 -7.99
N ARG A 81 13.71 8.39 -7.02
CA ARG A 81 14.57 9.57 -7.08
C ARG A 81 15.97 9.37 -6.47
N LYS A 82 16.13 8.38 -5.58
CA LYS A 82 17.39 8.08 -4.87
C LYS A 82 17.54 6.57 -4.61
N ASN A 83 18.69 6.14 -4.12
CA ASN A 83 18.89 4.79 -3.59
C ASN A 83 19.54 4.91 -2.19
N PRO A 84 19.16 4.07 -1.20
CA PRO A 84 17.92 3.30 -1.21
C PRO A 84 16.70 4.23 -1.23
N TYR A 85 15.60 3.75 -1.79
CA TYR A 85 14.30 4.43 -1.79
C TYR A 85 13.30 3.54 -1.09
N GLU A 86 12.69 4.06 -0.03
CA GLU A 86 11.60 3.40 0.68
C GLU A 86 10.29 4.02 0.22
N PHE A 87 9.32 3.15 -0.04
CA PHE A 87 8.00 3.51 -0.50
C PHE A 87 6.98 2.80 0.39
N PHE A 88 6.07 3.57 0.98
CA PHE A 88 4.91 3.02 1.66
C PHE A 88 3.78 2.86 0.64
N LEU A 89 3.23 1.65 0.54
CA LEU A 89 2.06 1.33 -0.26
C LEU A 89 1.01 0.74 0.67
N GLY A 90 -0.11 1.44 0.80
CA GLY A 90 -1.14 1.11 1.76
C GLY A 90 -2.26 2.14 1.69
N ASP A 91 -3.17 2.03 2.64
CA ASP A 91 -4.31 2.93 2.76
C ASP A 91 -4.70 3.15 4.22
N THR A 92 -5.53 4.16 4.45
CA THR A 92 -6.24 4.37 5.71
C THR A 92 -7.57 3.64 5.65
N ILE A 93 -8.26 3.33 6.75
CA ILE A 93 -9.63 2.79 6.69
C ILE A 93 -10.62 3.96 6.80
N TRP A 94 -11.66 3.98 5.97
CA TRP A 94 -12.69 5.02 5.94
C TRP A 94 -14.11 4.45 5.89
N GLU A 95 -15.10 5.32 6.07
CA GLU A 95 -16.51 4.93 6.00
C GLU A 95 -17.00 4.75 4.55
N PRO A 96 -17.96 3.84 4.30
CA PRO A 96 -18.52 2.89 5.27
C PRO A 96 -17.55 1.73 5.54
N ILE A 97 -17.43 1.27 6.78
CA ILE A 97 -16.42 0.24 7.13
C ILE A 97 -16.75 -1.11 6.50
N ASP A 98 -18.04 -1.45 6.41
CA ASP A 98 -18.48 -2.82 6.10
C ASP A 98 -18.13 -3.27 4.68
N ASP A 99 -18.11 -2.35 3.71
CA ASP A 99 -17.69 -2.66 2.34
C ASP A 99 -16.16 -2.60 2.15
N LYS A 100 -15.41 -2.21 3.18
CA LYS A 100 -13.93 -2.22 3.21
C LYS A 100 -13.39 -3.50 3.84
N ARG A 101 -14.21 -4.29 4.54
CA ARG A 101 -13.80 -5.58 5.11
C ARG A 101 -13.47 -6.58 4.00
N GLY A 102 -12.43 -7.39 4.23
CA GLY A 102 -11.96 -8.38 3.26
C GLY A 102 -10.50 -8.17 2.85
N PRO A 103 -10.04 -8.88 1.80
CA PRO A 103 -8.64 -8.86 1.40
C PRO A 103 -8.28 -7.61 0.60
N TRP A 104 -7.22 -6.93 1.02
CA TRP A 104 -6.57 -5.84 0.30
C TRP A 104 -5.20 -6.29 -0.17
N THR A 105 -4.94 -6.30 -1.48
CA THR A 105 -3.66 -6.75 -2.05
C THR A 105 -2.90 -5.58 -2.66
N MET A 106 -1.80 -5.23 -2.02
CA MET A 106 -0.86 -4.24 -2.53
C MET A 106 0.17 -4.92 -3.43
N ILE A 107 0.37 -4.38 -4.62
CA ILE A 107 1.26 -4.91 -5.66
C ILE A 107 2.19 -3.79 -6.10
N VAL A 108 3.47 -4.11 -6.22
CA VAL A 108 4.50 -3.25 -6.82
C VAL A 108 5.07 -3.98 -8.02
N ALA A 109 5.09 -3.32 -9.17
CA ALA A 109 5.65 -3.81 -10.41
C ALA A 109 6.68 -2.83 -11.01
N MET A 110 7.53 -3.36 -11.89
CA MET A 110 8.45 -2.58 -12.73
C MET A 110 8.62 -3.33 -14.05
N ASP A 111 8.55 -2.62 -15.18
CA ASP A 111 8.64 -3.18 -16.52
C ASP A 111 7.65 -4.36 -16.73
N GLY A 112 6.42 -4.23 -16.21
CA GLY A 112 5.38 -5.26 -16.29
C GLY A 112 5.62 -6.51 -15.44
N LYS A 113 6.62 -6.51 -14.54
CA LYS A 113 6.90 -7.64 -13.64
C LYS A 113 6.61 -7.26 -12.20
N VAL A 114 5.84 -8.11 -11.50
CA VAL A 114 5.62 -7.98 -10.05
C VAL A 114 6.94 -8.19 -9.31
N LEU A 115 7.30 -7.21 -8.49
CA LEU A 115 8.51 -7.20 -7.67
C LEU A 115 8.22 -7.49 -6.20
N ALA A 116 7.07 -7.03 -5.70
CA ALA A 116 6.62 -7.25 -4.34
C ALA A 116 5.09 -7.28 -4.30
N SER A 117 4.52 -8.12 -3.44
CA SER A 117 3.08 -8.15 -3.18
C SER A 117 2.78 -8.63 -1.77
N LYS A 118 1.78 -8.02 -1.14
CA LYS A 118 1.19 -8.50 0.12
C LYS A 118 -0.30 -8.26 0.17
N THR A 119 -0.98 -9.23 0.77
CA THR A 119 -2.41 -9.15 1.10
C THR A 119 -2.59 -8.98 2.60
N ILE A 120 -3.40 -8.00 3.00
CA ILE A 120 -3.85 -7.77 4.37
C ILE A 120 -5.36 -8.00 4.41
N LEU A 121 -5.83 -8.78 5.38
CA LEU A 121 -7.24 -9.01 5.62
C LEU A 121 -7.77 -7.96 6.61
N LEU A 122 -8.73 -7.16 6.17
CA LEU A 122 -9.48 -6.28 7.06
C LEU A 122 -10.66 -7.05 7.68
N THR A 123 -10.69 -7.12 9.01
CA THR A 123 -11.71 -7.86 9.79
C THR A 123 -12.71 -6.98 10.46
#